data_AF-A0A372DS27-F1
#
_entry.id   AF-A0A372DS27-F1
#
_cell.length_a   1.000
_cell.length_b   1.000
_cell.length_c   1.000
_cell.angle_alpha   90.00
_cell.angle_beta   90.00
_cell.angle_gamma   90.00
#
_symmetry.space_group_name_H-M   'P 1'
#
loop_
_entity.id
_entity.type
_entity.pdbx_description
1 polymer ?
#
loop_
_entity_poly.entity_id
_entity_poly.type
_entity_poly.pdbx_seq_one_letter_code
_entity_poly.pdbx_strand_id
1 'polypeptide(L)'
;MMASTDRVTINSIRVKPVSRDRGRRIADPSCSPQGNLGGRIVANKPRADGRPQGTDERPPGARWRFRGDAKIGATAKGRPAMRQRAISKGFTLIELMVVLAIIAIIAAIAVPSYTESVRKGRRADAVREIGRLQLELERWRAENPCYGQSAVGTCPTFTAVGAYPALPDATASPYYTLTIVTASTGPSGYQITAAPRAGSAQVGDRCGTYTFTLAAGVLTKTAGSSNCGI
;
A
#
# COMPACT_ATOMS: atom_id res chain seq x y z
N MET A 1 15.08 51.71 41.49
CA MET A 1 14.34 50.92 42.50
C MET A 1 13.97 49.59 41.86
N MET A 2 14.70 48.54 42.23
CA MET A 2 14.70 47.22 41.59
C MET A 2 13.73 46.26 42.29
N ALA A 3 13.06 45.45 41.45
CA ALA A 3 12.67 44.04 41.60
C ALA A 3 11.81 43.62 42.81
N SER A 4 10.53 43.33 42.51
CA SER A 4 9.66 42.44 43.30
C SER A 4 9.93 40.98 42.92
N THR A 5 10.34 40.17 43.90
CA THR A 5 10.67 38.75 43.73
C THR A 5 9.51 37.91 44.26
N ASP A 6 8.68 37.36 43.38
CA ASP A 6 7.59 36.47 43.78
C ASP A 6 8.11 35.02 43.87
N ARG A 7 8.05 34.45 45.08
CA ARG A 7 8.42 33.06 45.37
C ARG A 7 7.21 32.15 45.12
N VAL A 8 7.20 31.41 44.02
CA VAL A 8 6.23 30.33 43.81
C VAL A 8 6.64 29.12 44.65
N THR A 9 5.75 28.73 45.57
CA THR A 9 5.94 27.59 46.47
C THR A 9 5.44 26.32 45.77
N ILE A 10 6.31 25.31 45.60
CA ILE A 10 5.98 24.05 44.93
C ILE A 10 5.16 23.17 45.89
N ASN A 11 3.89 22.95 45.57
CA ASN A 11 3.01 22.05 46.30
C ASN A 11 3.34 20.58 45.93
N SER A 12 3.64 19.77 46.94
CA SER A 12 4.14 18.41 46.83
C SER A 12 3.11 17.45 46.21
N ILE A 13 3.42 16.90 45.03
CA ILE A 13 2.61 15.81 44.44
C ILE A 13 3.06 14.48 45.04
N ARG A 14 2.16 13.85 45.79
CA ARG A 14 2.36 12.54 46.41
C ARG A 14 2.22 11.44 45.35
N VAL A 15 3.32 10.86 44.91
CA VAL A 15 3.33 9.74 43.96
C VAL A 15 2.97 8.45 44.71
N LYS A 16 1.93 7.74 44.28
CA LYS A 16 1.60 6.41 44.81
C LYS A 16 2.63 5.38 44.32
N PRO A 17 3.10 4.45 45.17
CA PRO A 17 4.02 3.41 44.74
C PRO A 17 3.33 2.41 43.80
N VAL A 18 4.01 2.07 42.71
CA VAL A 18 3.66 0.98 41.79
C VAL A 18 3.76 -0.34 42.54
N SER A 19 2.61 -1.02 42.75
CA SER A 19 2.59 -2.36 43.29
C SER A 19 3.20 -3.33 42.27
N ARG A 20 4.31 -3.96 42.64
CA ARG A 20 4.87 -5.12 41.94
C ARG A 20 3.88 -6.28 42.00
N ASP A 21 3.10 -6.45 40.95
CA ASP A 21 2.26 -7.63 40.81
C ASP A 21 3.13 -8.79 40.31
N ARG A 22 3.50 -9.66 41.25
CA ARG A 22 4.19 -10.92 40.96
C ARG A 22 3.14 -11.91 40.49
N GLY A 23 3.23 -12.26 39.21
CA GLY A 23 2.82 -13.58 38.70
C GLY A 23 1.32 -13.82 38.62
N ARG A 24 0.75 -13.49 37.46
CA ARG A 24 -0.41 -14.21 36.94
C ARG A 24 -0.17 -14.50 35.47
N ARG A 25 0.39 -15.69 35.19
CA ARG A 25 0.40 -16.28 33.84
C ARG A 25 -1.06 -16.55 33.47
N ILE A 26 -1.65 -15.67 32.68
CA ILE A 26 -2.87 -15.98 31.95
C ILE A 26 -2.41 -16.81 30.75
N ALA A 27 -2.66 -18.11 30.82
CA ALA A 27 -2.51 -19.00 29.67
C ALA A 27 -3.70 -18.75 28.74
N ASP A 28 -3.46 -18.08 27.62
CA ASP A 28 -4.40 -18.03 26.49
C ASP A 28 -4.49 -19.43 25.86
N PRO A 29 -5.70 -20.02 25.71
CA PRO A 29 -5.86 -21.34 25.09
C PRO A 29 -5.90 -21.31 23.56
N SER A 30 -5.44 -20.25 22.90
CA SER A 30 -5.50 -20.11 21.43
C SER A 30 -4.14 -20.04 20.74
N CYS A 31 -3.12 -20.75 21.26
CA CYS A 31 -1.87 -20.96 20.55
C CYS A 31 -1.55 -22.47 20.47
N SER A 32 -2.09 -23.13 19.44
CA SER A 32 -1.59 -24.44 19.02
C SER A 32 -0.41 -24.24 18.05
N PRO A 33 0.76 -24.87 18.27
CA PRO A 33 1.80 -24.92 17.26
C PRO A 33 1.50 -26.12 16.34
N GLN A 34 0.84 -25.88 15.22
CA GLN A 34 0.78 -26.85 14.12
C GLN A 34 1.24 -26.16 12.84
N GLY A 35 2.28 -26.68 12.21
CA GLY A 35 2.67 -26.19 10.89
C GLY A 35 4.08 -26.55 10.43
N ASN A 36 4.43 -27.82 10.57
CA ASN A 36 5.48 -28.54 9.85
C ASN A 36 6.00 -27.84 8.57
N LEU A 37 7.24 -27.35 8.59
CA LEU A 37 8.02 -26.95 7.42
C LEU A 37 8.44 -28.20 6.64
N GLY A 38 7.49 -28.80 5.94
CA GLY A 38 7.71 -29.85 4.96
C GLY A 38 7.56 -29.26 3.55
N GLY A 39 8.62 -28.62 3.05
CA GLY A 39 8.72 -28.25 1.64
C GLY A 39 8.70 -29.50 0.77
N ARG A 40 7.49 -29.91 0.33
CA ARG A 40 7.35 -30.88 -0.76
C ARG A 40 7.75 -30.19 -2.05
N ILE A 41 8.98 -30.43 -2.48
CA ILE A 41 9.34 -30.41 -3.89
C ILE A 41 8.29 -31.28 -4.59
N VAL A 42 7.53 -30.68 -5.51
CA VAL A 42 6.55 -31.38 -6.34
C VAL A 42 7.35 -32.22 -7.33
N ALA A 43 7.72 -33.43 -6.91
CA ALA A 43 8.14 -34.47 -7.84
C ALA A 43 6.91 -34.84 -8.69
N ASN A 44 6.98 -34.54 -9.98
CA ASN A 44 6.03 -34.91 -11.00
C ASN A 44 5.89 -36.46 -10.98
N LYS A 45 4.79 -36.99 -10.43
CA LYS A 45 4.51 -38.42 -10.51
C LYS A 45 4.17 -38.76 -11.98
N PRO A 46 4.79 -39.78 -12.59
CA PRO A 46 4.35 -40.25 -13.90
C PRO A 46 2.95 -40.87 -13.80
N ARG A 47 2.13 -40.66 -14.84
CA ARG A 47 0.83 -41.31 -15.00
C ARG A 47 1.03 -42.80 -15.27
N ALA A 48 0.14 -43.64 -14.75
CA ALA A 48 0.15 -45.09 -14.93
C ALA A 48 -0.26 -45.55 -16.35
N ASP A 49 -0.44 -44.64 -17.30
CA ASP A 49 -0.93 -44.90 -18.66
C ASP A 49 0.15 -44.81 -19.74
N GLY A 50 1.42 -44.60 -19.37
CA GLY A 50 2.57 -44.71 -20.28
C GLY A 50 2.62 -43.67 -21.40
N ARG A 51 1.83 -42.58 -21.36
CA ARG A 51 1.95 -41.50 -22.36
C ARG A 51 2.94 -40.42 -21.92
N PRO A 52 3.96 -40.09 -22.74
CA PRO A 52 4.85 -38.98 -22.44
C PRO A 52 4.08 -37.65 -22.42
N GLN A 53 4.47 -36.76 -21.51
CA GLN A 53 3.98 -35.39 -21.46
C GLN A 53 4.47 -34.69 -22.73
N GLY A 54 3.54 -34.22 -23.56
CA GLY A 54 3.84 -33.59 -24.84
C GLY A 54 4.70 -32.35 -24.63
N THR A 55 5.98 -32.47 -24.94
CA THR A 55 6.86 -31.34 -25.21
C THR A 55 6.48 -30.79 -26.57
N ASP A 56 6.21 -29.49 -26.62
CA ASP A 56 5.88 -28.75 -27.84
C ASP A 56 7.18 -28.48 -28.61
N GLU A 57 7.79 -29.55 -29.13
CA GLU A 57 8.94 -29.48 -30.03
C GLU A 57 8.50 -29.94 -31.42
N ARG A 58 8.19 -28.98 -32.29
CA ARG A 58 8.02 -29.23 -33.72
C ARG A 58 9.39 -29.53 -34.35
N PRO A 59 9.59 -30.69 -34.99
CA PRO A 59 10.79 -30.91 -35.77
C PRO A 59 10.75 -30.08 -37.07
N PRO A 60 11.86 -29.41 -37.47
CA PRO A 60 11.93 -28.72 -38.75
C PRO A 60 12.06 -29.76 -39.88
N GLY A 61 11.13 -29.75 -40.83
CA GLY A 61 11.28 -30.47 -42.11
C GLY A 61 10.22 -31.51 -42.48
N ALA A 62 9.14 -31.68 -41.72
CA ALA A 62 8.09 -32.64 -42.07
C ALA A 62 7.25 -32.16 -43.26
N ARG A 63 7.63 -32.60 -44.47
CA ARG A 63 6.88 -32.45 -45.72
C ARG A 63 5.72 -33.45 -45.77
N TRP A 64 4.50 -32.95 -45.79
CA TRP A 64 3.29 -33.78 -45.91
C TRP A 64 3.28 -34.58 -47.22
N ARG A 65 3.16 -35.90 -47.13
CA ARG A 65 2.81 -36.78 -48.26
C ARG A 65 1.32 -37.13 -48.15
N PHE A 66 0.50 -36.49 -48.97
CA PHE A 66 -0.88 -36.94 -49.17
C PHE A 66 -0.87 -38.15 -50.10
N ARG A 67 -1.19 -39.32 -49.55
CA ARG A 67 -1.53 -40.52 -50.32
C ARG A 67 -2.99 -40.40 -50.72
N GLY A 68 -3.23 -40.04 -51.97
CA GLY A 68 -4.56 -40.03 -52.55
C GLY A 68 -4.85 -41.39 -53.16
N ASP A 69 -5.77 -42.14 -52.58
CA ASP A 69 -6.41 -43.29 -53.21
C ASP A 69 -7.82 -43.47 -52.63
N ALA A 70 -8.83 -42.94 -53.32
CA ALA A 70 -10.21 -43.45 -53.24
C ALA A 70 -11.06 -42.86 -54.37
N LYS A 71 -11.16 -43.59 -55.47
CA LYS A 71 -12.31 -43.48 -56.37
C LYS A 71 -13.41 -44.41 -55.83
N ILE A 72 -14.56 -43.87 -55.44
CA ILE A 72 -15.82 -44.62 -55.46
C ILE A 72 -16.91 -43.64 -55.92
N GLY A 73 -17.52 -43.97 -57.05
CA GLY A 73 -18.65 -43.22 -57.60
C GLY A 73 -19.93 -43.47 -56.81
N ALA A 74 -20.74 -42.42 -56.69
CA ALA A 74 -22.18 -42.52 -56.57
C ALA A 74 -22.78 -41.17 -56.99
N THR A 75 -23.48 -41.19 -58.11
CA THR A 75 -24.31 -40.10 -58.64
C THR A 75 -25.53 -39.89 -57.74
N ALA A 76 -25.37 -39.10 -56.67
CA ALA A 76 -26.51 -38.51 -55.97
C ALA A 76 -26.70 -37.09 -56.50
N LYS A 77 -27.75 -36.89 -57.30
CA LYS A 77 -28.24 -35.57 -57.74
C LYS A 77 -28.85 -34.86 -56.54
N GLY A 78 -28.00 -34.44 -55.60
CA GLY A 78 -28.38 -33.64 -54.44
C GLY A 78 -28.84 -32.28 -54.94
N ARG A 79 -30.13 -31.98 -54.75
CA ARG A 79 -30.66 -30.62 -54.90
C ARG A 79 -29.70 -29.66 -54.17
N PRO A 80 -29.30 -28.53 -54.76
CA PRO A 80 -28.48 -27.57 -54.04
C PRO A 80 -29.29 -27.12 -52.83
N ALA A 81 -28.93 -27.61 -51.65
CA ALA A 81 -29.41 -27.06 -50.40
C ALA A 81 -28.95 -25.61 -50.45
N MET A 82 -29.93 -24.71 -50.65
CA MET A 82 -29.71 -23.28 -50.65
C MET A 82 -29.09 -22.97 -49.30
N ARG A 83 -27.76 -22.84 -49.28
CA ARG A 83 -26.98 -22.47 -48.11
C ARG A 83 -27.40 -21.05 -47.81
N GLN A 84 -28.45 -20.90 -47.02
CA GLN A 84 -28.92 -19.62 -46.53
C GLN A 84 -27.71 -18.98 -45.90
N ARG A 85 -27.20 -17.92 -46.54
CA ARG A 85 -26.21 -17.05 -45.90
C ARG A 85 -26.91 -16.54 -44.66
N ALA A 86 -26.50 -17.03 -43.49
CA ALA A 86 -26.89 -16.41 -42.23
C ALA A 86 -26.49 -14.94 -42.35
N ILE A 87 -27.48 -14.07 -42.42
CA ILE A 87 -27.25 -12.63 -42.46
C ILE A 87 -26.66 -12.28 -41.10
N SER A 88 -25.36 -12.00 -41.08
CA SER A 88 -24.68 -11.48 -39.91
C SER A 88 -25.38 -10.19 -39.50
N LYS A 89 -26.13 -10.22 -38.39
CA LYS A 89 -26.72 -9.01 -37.82
C LYS A 89 -25.58 -8.14 -37.29
N GLY A 90 -25.30 -7.04 -37.97
CA GLY A 90 -24.37 -6.02 -37.50
C GLY A 90 -25.04 -5.09 -36.49
N PHE A 91 -24.26 -4.54 -35.56
CA PHE A 91 -24.70 -3.44 -34.69
C PHE A 91 -25.11 -2.23 -35.53
N THR A 92 -26.21 -1.59 -35.18
CA THR A 92 -26.62 -0.35 -35.86
C THR A 92 -25.85 0.84 -35.30
N LEU A 93 -25.61 1.86 -36.14
CA LEU A 93 -24.91 3.07 -35.69
C LEU A 93 -25.69 3.80 -34.59
N ILE A 94 -27.02 3.78 -34.66
CA ILE A 94 -27.90 4.38 -33.65
C ILE A 94 -27.82 3.65 -32.31
N GLU A 95 -27.71 2.33 -32.32
CA GLU A 95 -27.53 1.51 -31.11
C GLU A 95 -26.22 1.86 -30.40
N LEU A 96 -25.15 2.06 -31.17
CA LEU A 96 -23.89 2.54 -30.61
C LEU A 96 -23.99 3.96 -30.04
N MET A 97 -24.72 4.87 -30.69
CA MET A 97 -24.88 6.26 -30.20
C MET A 97 -25.58 6.30 -28.83
N VAL A 98 -26.65 5.53 -28.66
CA VAL A 98 -27.37 5.48 -27.38
C VAL A 98 -26.52 4.85 -26.28
N VAL A 99 -25.78 3.77 -26.59
CA VAL A 99 -24.89 3.12 -25.63
C VAL A 99 -23.79 4.07 -25.16
N LEU A 100 -23.14 4.79 -26.08
CA LEU A 100 -22.11 5.77 -25.73
C LEU A 100 -22.68 6.93 -24.91
N ALA A 101 -23.90 7.39 -25.21
CA ALA A 101 -24.57 8.43 -24.44
C ALA A 101 -24.78 8.00 -22.97
N ILE A 102 -25.22 6.76 -22.74
CA ILE A 102 -25.43 6.24 -21.38
C ILE A 102 -24.08 6.10 -20.64
N ILE A 103 -23.06 5.56 -21.31
CA ILE A 103 -21.71 5.42 -20.71
C ILE A 103 -21.13 6.79 -20.34
N ALA A 104 -21.32 7.81 -21.18
CA ALA A 104 -20.84 9.17 -20.92
C ALA A 104 -21.46 9.77 -19.64
N ILE A 105 -22.76 9.58 -19.43
CA ILE A 105 -23.47 10.05 -18.23
C ILE A 105 -22.93 9.36 -16.98
N ILE A 106 -22.75 8.04 -17.02
CA ILE A 106 -22.22 7.28 -15.87
C ILE A 106 -20.77 7.69 -15.58
N ALA A 107 -19.94 7.82 -16.62
CA ALA A 107 -18.53 8.18 -16.48
C ALA A 107 -18.35 9.57 -15.84
N ALA A 108 -19.23 10.53 -16.15
CA ALA A 108 -19.16 11.89 -15.59
C ALA A 108 -19.20 11.92 -14.05
N ILE A 109 -19.92 10.98 -13.42
CA ILE A 109 -20.03 10.88 -11.95
C ILE A 109 -19.02 9.88 -11.38
N ALA A 110 -18.81 8.76 -12.09
CA ALA A 110 -17.94 7.69 -11.62
C ALA A 110 -16.46 8.09 -11.55
N VAL A 111 -15.96 8.83 -12.54
CA VAL A 111 -14.54 9.22 -12.63
C VAL A 111 -14.08 10.10 -11.46
N PRO A 112 -14.74 11.22 -11.10
CA PRO A 112 -14.31 12.03 -9.95
C PRO A 112 -14.46 11.26 -8.62
N SER A 113 -15.49 10.42 -8.48
CA SER A 113 -15.68 9.60 -7.27
C SER A 113 -14.58 8.53 -7.10
N TYR A 114 -14.18 7.89 -8.19
CA TYR A 114 -13.10 6.91 -8.18
C TYR A 114 -11.74 7.55 -7.86
N THR A 115 -11.43 8.70 -8.47
CA THR A 115 -10.16 9.39 -8.21
C THR A 115 -10.04 9.82 -6.75
N GLU A 116 -11.12 10.29 -6.12
CA GLU A 116 -11.13 10.64 -4.70
C GLU A 116 -10.98 9.42 -3.79
N SER A 117 -11.58 8.28 -4.16
CA SER A 117 -11.43 7.01 -3.43
C SER A 117 -9.98 6.53 -3.43
N VAL A 118 -9.30 6.62 -4.59
CA VAL A 118 -7.88 6.28 -4.71
C VAL A 118 -7.02 7.24 -3.89
N ARG A 119 -7.30 8.56 -3.94
CA ARG A 119 -6.60 9.56 -3.11
C ARG A 119 -6.77 9.29 -1.62
N LYS A 120 -7.96 8.89 -1.18
CA LYS A 120 -8.22 8.50 0.23
C LYS A 120 -7.35 7.33 0.67
N GLY A 121 -7.17 6.32 -0.17
CA GLY A 121 -6.26 5.20 0.11
C GLY A 121 -4.82 5.69 0.30
N ARG A 122 -4.33 6.52 -0.62
CA ARG A 122 -2.97 7.09 -0.54
C ARG A 122 -2.73 7.95 0.70
N ARG A 123 -3.75 8.68 1.15
CA ARG A 123 -3.70 9.44 2.43
C ARG A 123 -3.55 8.50 3.62
N ALA A 124 -4.29 7.40 3.65
CA ALA A 124 -4.17 6.41 4.69
C ALA A 124 -2.78 5.76 4.70
N ASP A 125 -2.20 5.50 3.53
CA ASP A 125 -0.84 4.98 3.41
C ASP A 125 0.21 5.98 3.95
N ALA A 126 0.06 7.28 3.65
CA ALA A 126 0.93 8.32 4.18
C ALA A 126 0.87 8.40 5.72
N VAL A 127 -0.33 8.36 6.30
CA VAL A 127 -0.52 8.37 7.76
C VAL A 127 0.05 7.10 8.40
N ARG A 128 -0.10 5.94 7.76
CA ARG A 128 0.52 4.68 8.23
C ARG A 128 2.04 4.80 8.24
N GLU A 129 2.62 5.39 7.22
CA GLU A 129 4.07 5.57 7.14
C GLU A 129 4.56 6.54 8.22
N ILE A 130 3.86 7.65 8.45
CA ILE A 130 4.13 8.52 9.61
C ILE A 130 4.08 7.73 10.93
N GLY A 131 3.09 6.86 11.12
CA GLY A 131 2.98 6.03 12.32
C GLY A 131 4.17 5.07 12.51
N ARG A 132 4.71 4.51 11.41
CA ARG A 132 5.94 3.72 11.46
C ARG A 132 7.14 4.55 11.89
N LEU A 133 7.26 5.78 11.36
CA LEU A 133 8.31 6.73 11.78
C LEU A 133 8.21 7.08 13.26
N GLN A 134 7.00 7.28 13.78
CA GLN A 134 6.78 7.54 15.20
C GLN A 134 7.25 6.38 16.08
N LEU A 135 6.96 5.14 15.69
CA LEU A 135 7.42 3.96 16.42
C LEU A 135 8.95 3.87 16.46
N GLU A 136 9.63 4.17 15.34
CA GLU A 136 11.09 4.16 15.30
C GLU A 136 11.69 5.29 16.14
N LEU A 137 11.08 6.47 16.13
CA LEU A 137 11.44 7.56 17.03
C LEU A 137 11.25 7.14 18.51
N GLU A 138 10.14 6.50 18.87
CA GLU A 138 9.94 5.98 20.24
C GLU A 138 11.00 4.95 20.63
N ARG A 139 11.36 4.04 19.71
CA ARG A 139 12.45 3.09 19.92
C ARG A 139 13.78 3.81 20.14
N TRP A 140 14.09 4.81 19.31
CA TRP A 140 15.29 5.64 19.47
C TRP A 140 15.34 6.32 20.84
N ARG A 141 14.20 6.77 21.38
CA ARG A 141 14.14 7.39 22.73
C ARG A 141 14.33 6.44 23.89
N ALA A 142 14.15 5.13 23.67
CA ALA A 142 14.47 4.14 24.68
C ALA A 142 15.99 4.09 24.93
N GLU A 143 16.78 4.35 23.89
CA GLU A 143 18.25 4.29 23.93
C GLU A 143 18.91 5.68 24.05
N ASN A 144 18.22 6.74 23.61
CA ASN A 144 18.74 8.09 23.56
C ASN A 144 17.85 9.11 24.31
N PRO A 145 18.43 10.08 25.03
CA PRO A 145 17.65 11.06 25.79
C PRO A 145 16.92 12.10 24.92
N CYS A 146 17.25 12.17 23.63
CA CYS A 146 16.78 13.20 22.70
C CYS A 146 16.70 12.68 21.26
N TYR A 147 15.94 13.39 20.43
CA TYR A 147 15.76 13.07 19.00
C TYR A 147 16.71 13.84 18.08
N GLY A 148 17.22 14.98 18.54
CA GLY A 148 17.96 15.93 17.72
C GLY A 148 18.79 16.89 18.56
N GLN A 149 19.67 17.63 17.89
CA GLN A 149 20.46 18.67 18.54
C GLN A 149 19.57 19.72 19.20
N SER A 150 19.96 20.12 20.40
CA SER A 150 19.34 21.21 21.14
C SER A 150 20.31 22.36 21.20
N ALA A 151 19.78 23.59 21.29
CA ALA A 151 20.58 24.77 21.57
C ALA A 151 21.36 24.68 22.91
N VAL A 152 21.01 23.71 23.77
CA VAL A 152 21.54 23.54 25.14
C VAL A 152 22.51 22.33 25.26
N GLY A 153 22.91 21.66 24.16
CA GLY A 153 23.93 20.60 24.23
C GLY A 153 24.03 19.65 23.02
N THR A 154 25.07 18.81 23.01
CA THR A 154 25.32 17.78 21.99
C THR A 154 24.42 16.57 22.21
N CYS A 155 23.34 16.50 21.43
CA CYS A 155 22.47 15.34 21.33
C CYS A 155 22.75 14.58 20.03
N PRO A 156 22.78 13.23 20.04
CA PRO A 156 22.83 12.47 18.81
C PRO A 156 21.56 12.74 18.00
N THR A 157 21.72 13.12 16.75
CA THR A 157 20.60 13.42 15.85
C THR A 157 20.09 12.14 15.22
N PHE A 158 18.78 11.91 15.32
CA PHE A 158 18.13 10.88 14.54
C PHE A 158 18.25 11.23 13.05
N THR A 159 19.13 10.54 12.34
CA THR A 159 19.24 10.64 10.87
C THR A 159 18.37 9.56 10.25
N ALA A 160 17.23 9.99 9.70
CA ALA A 160 16.26 9.11 9.04
C ALA A 160 16.79 8.45 7.76
N VAL A 161 17.96 8.86 7.26
CA VAL A 161 18.55 8.33 6.02
C VAL A 161 19.61 7.29 6.39
N GLY A 162 19.24 6.01 6.39
CA GLY A 162 20.19 4.89 6.37
C GLY A 162 20.36 4.05 7.64
N ALA A 163 19.59 4.25 8.70
CA ALA A 163 19.64 3.39 9.89
C ALA A 163 18.36 2.53 10.05
N TYR A 164 18.61 1.24 10.27
CA TYR A 164 17.75 0.07 10.52
C TYR A 164 16.26 0.24 10.91
N PRO A 165 15.34 -0.61 10.36
CA PRO A 165 15.38 -1.05 8.96
C PRO A 165 15.29 0.20 8.11
N ALA A 166 16.00 0.24 6.98
CA ALA A 166 16.01 1.39 6.08
C ALA A 166 14.59 1.97 5.97
N LEU A 167 14.40 3.12 6.61
CA LEU A 167 13.20 3.92 6.46
C LEU A 167 12.96 3.97 4.97
N PRO A 168 11.72 3.73 4.50
CA PRO A 168 11.42 3.98 3.10
C PRO A 168 11.97 5.36 2.86
N ASP A 169 12.94 5.44 1.95
CA ASP A 169 13.64 6.67 1.62
C ASP A 169 12.62 7.80 1.65
N ALA A 170 12.95 9.03 2.06
CA ALA A 170 11.96 10.12 2.04
C ALA A 170 11.23 10.24 0.66
N THR A 171 11.84 9.63 -0.36
CA THR A 171 11.46 9.31 -1.75
C THR A 171 10.57 8.07 -2.03
N ALA A 172 10.39 7.13 -1.09
CA ALA A 172 9.92 5.76 -1.34
C ALA A 172 8.41 5.63 -1.55
N SER A 173 7.62 6.58 -1.07
CA SER A 173 6.22 6.65 -1.47
C SER A 173 6.11 7.49 -2.75
N PRO A 174 5.54 6.96 -3.86
CA PRO A 174 5.48 7.69 -5.12
C PRO A 174 4.56 8.93 -5.07
N TYR A 175 3.75 9.06 -4.01
CA TYR A 175 2.71 10.08 -3.87
C TYR A 175 2.98 11.12 -2.78
N TYR A 176 3.74 10.76 -1.74
CA TYR A 176 4.09 11.63 -0.62
C TYR A 176 5.59 11.60 -0.34
N THR A 177 6.17 12.77 -0.07
CA THR A 177 7.53 12.90 0.43
C THR A 177 7.47 13.08 1.94
N LEU A 178 8.17 12.22 2.67
CA LEU A 178 8.23 12.26 4.13
C LEU A 178 9.49 12.99 4.59
N THR A 179 9.34 13.90 5.53
CA THR A 179 10.44 14.66 6.12
C THR A 179 10.33 14.64 7.64
N ILE A 180 11.46 14.57 8.33
CA ILE A 180 11.53 14.56 9.79
C ILE A 180 12.43 15.71 10.23
N VAL A 181 11.94 16.52 11.14
CA VAL A 181 12.68 17.63 11.75
C VAL A 181 12.65 17.43 13.26
N THR A 182 13.81 17.20 13.87
CA THR A 182 13.93 16.83 15.30
C THR A 182 14.40 17.98 16.21
N ALA A 183 14.69 19.16 15.64
CA ALA A 183 15.15 20.33 16.39
C ALA A 183 14.11 21.46 16.48
N SER A 184 12.99 21.37 15.76
CA SER A 184 12.01 22.47 15.66
C SER A 184 11.18 22.69 16.93
N THR A 185 11.15 21.72 17.85
CA THR A 185 10.25 21.68 19.02
C THR A 185 10.98 21.39 20.33
N GLY A 186 12.32 21.52 20.34
CA GLY A 186 13.19 21.21 21.47
C GLY A 186 13.87 19.83 21.39
N PRO A 187 14.80 19.49 22.32
CA PRO A 187 15.59 18.25 22.29
C PRO A 187 14.75 16.96 22.27
N SER A 188 13.58 17.02 22.88
CA SER A 188 12.66 15.90 23.07
C SER A 188 11.44 15.97 22.15
N GLY A 189 11.44 16.89 21.18
CA GLY A 189 10.37 17.03 20.20
C GLY A 189 10.80 16.60 18.81
N TYR A 190 9.81 16.37 17.95
CA TYR A 190 10.01 16.13 16.54
C TYR A 190 8.78 16.56 15.74
N GLN A 191 8.98 16.77 14.45
CA GLN A 191 7.93 17.03 13.48
C GLN A 191 8.13 16.11 12.28
N ILE A 192 7.14 15.28 12.00
CA ILE A 192 7.08 14.44 10.82
C ILE A 192 6.08 15.06 9.86
N THR A 193 6.49 15.25 8.60
CA THR A 193 5.66 15.88 7.58
C THR A 193 5.61 15.00 6.34
N ALA A 194 4.40 14.60 5.92
CA ALA A 194 4.14 13.97 4.63
C ALA A 194 3.50 14.98 3.68
N ALA A 195 4.29 15.51 2.75
CA ALA A 195 3.85 16.47 1.74
C ALA A 195 3.56 15.76 0.40
N PRO A 196 2.52 16.12 -0.36
CA PRO A 196 2.28 15.56 -1.69
C PRO A 196 3.50 15.75 -2.58
N ARG A 197 3.98 14.66 -3.21
CA ARG A 197 5.16 14.70 -4.08
C ARG A 197 4.84 15.47 -5.36
N ALA A 198 5.73 16.37 -5.76
CA ALA A 198 5.61 17.09 -7.02
C ALA A 198 5.53 16.13 -8.21
N GLY A 199 4.64 16.41 -9.16
CA GLY A 199 4.38 15.54 -10.32
C GLY A 199 3.57 14.27 -10.03
N SER A 200 3.15 14.04 -8.78
CA SER A 200 2.27 12.91 -8.44
C SER A 200 0.79 13.25 -8.61
N ALA A 201 -0.06 12.22 -8.70
CA ALA A 201 -1.51 12.37 -8.75
C ALA A 201 -2.16 12.88 -7.45
N GLN A 202 -1.35 13.11 -6.40
CA GLN A 202 -1.76 13.68 -5.13
C GLN A 202 -1.59 15.21 -5.07
N VAL A 203 -0.92 15.81 -6.06
CA VAL A 203 -0.82 17.27 -6.18
C VAL A 203 -2.23 17.86 -6.34
N GLY A 204 -2.51 18.93 -5.60
CA GLY A 204 -3.82 19.59 -5.59
C GLY A 204 -4.91 18.84 -4.80
N ASP A 205 -4.56 17.81 -4.03
CA ASP A 205 -5.50 17.21 -3.09
C ASP A 205 -5.85 18.20 -1.96
N ARG A 206 -7.14 18.28 -1.60
CA ARG A 206 -7.67 19.18 -0.56
C ARG A 206 -7.08 18.95 0.82
N CYS A 207 -6.60 17.74 1.08
CA CYS A 207 -6.01 17.36 2.35
C CYS A 207 -4.54 17.78 2.46
N GLY A 208 -3.90 18.07 1.32
CA GLY A 208 -2.54 18.57 1.26
C GLY A 208 -1.55 17.77 2.11
N THR A 209 -0.82 18.50 2.95
CA THR A 209 0.25 17.99 3.79
C THR A 209 -0.28 17.52 5.13
N TYR A 210 0.23 16.37 5.58
CA TYR A 210 0.00 15.82 6.91
C TYR A 210 1.21 16.10 7.80
N THR A 211 0.98 16.62 9.00
CA THR A 211 2.04 16.97 9.94
C THR A 211 1.73 16.45 11.34
N PHE A 212 2.67 15.69 11.90
CA PHE A 212 2.60 15.13 13.23
C PHE A 212 3.73 15.75 14.04
N THR A 213 3.38 16.54 15.04
CA THR A 213 4.32 17.32 15.84
C THR A 213 4.24 16.86 17.28
N LEU A 214 5.34 16.35 17.81
CA LEU A 214 5.53 16.12 19.24
C LEU A 214 6.29 17.31 19.82
N ALA A 215 5.65 18.08 20.71
CA ALA A 215 6.27 19.20 21.40
C ALA A 215 5.89 19.15 22.89
N ALA A 216 6.89 19.23 23.77
CA ALA A 216 6.69 19.20 25.23
C ALA A 216 5.80 18.03 25.73
N GLY A 217 5.89 16.85 25.08
CA GLY A 217 5.10 15.66 25.43
C GLY A 217 3.67 15.64 24.86
N VAL A 218 3.27 16.65 24.10
CA VAL A 218 1.96 16.71 23.43
C VAL A 218 2.13 16.39 21.95
N LEU A 219 1.42 15.36 21.48
CA LEU A 219 1.33 15.03 20.06
C LEU A 219 0.17 15.79 19.41
N THR A 220 0.49 16.66 18.47
CA THR A 220 -0.49 17.38 17.65
C THR A 220 -0.47 16.83 16.23
N LYS A 221 -1.64 16.48 15.70
CA LYS A 221 -1.79 16.02 14.32
C LYS A 221 -2.55 17.07 13.52
N THR A 222 -2.02 17.45 12.38
CA THR A 222 -2.66 18.40 11.46
C THR A 222 -2.65 17.87 10.04
N ALA A 223 -3.66 18.28 9.27
CA ALA A 223 -3.78 18.06 7.84
C ALA A 223 -4.07 19.40 7.17
N GLY A 224 -3.92 19.49 5.84
CA GLY A 224 -4.19 20.70 5.08
C GLY A 224 -5.65 21.19 5.15
N SER A 225 -6.60 20.33 5.52
CA SER A 225 -7.97 20.73 5.86
C SER A 225 -8.58 19.84 6.96
N SER A 226 -9.59 20.37 7.67
CA SER A 226 -10.20 19.74 8.85
C SER A 226 -11.01 18.46 8.55
N ASN A 227 -11.47 18.28 7.31
CA ASN A 227 -12.28 17.12 6.88
C ASN A 227 -11.43 15.98 6.29
N CYS A 228 -10.15 15.96 6.61
CA CYS A 228 -9.18 14.98 6.16
C CYS A 228 -8.74 14.18 7.37
N GLY A 229 -9.42 13.06 7.62
CA GLY A 229 -9.21 12.23 8.82
C GLY A 229 -7.74 11.95 9.11
N ILE A 230 -7.38 12.01 10.40
CA ILE A 230 -6.05 11.84 10.99
C ILE A 230 -6.12 11.05 12.29
#